data_AF-A0AAV5L1Q1-F1
#
_entry.id   AF-A0AAV5L1Q1-F1
#
_cell.length_a   1.000
_cell.length_b   1.000
_cell.length_c   1.000
_cell.angle_alpha   90.00
_cell.angle_beta   90.00
_cell.angle_gamma   90.00
#
_symmetry.space_group_name_H-M   'P 1'
#
loop_
_entity.id
_entity.type
_entity.pdbx_description
1 polymer ?
#
loop_
_entity_poly.entity_id
_entity_poly.type
_entity_poly.pdbx_seq_one_letter_code
_entity_poly.pdbx_strand_id
1 'polypeptide(L)'
;METTLEHPPETSIDDPNPPGNSDHGLATNLDGVDSPENPRSSDHDLLEELESLRGSYQALQSKSSAMEENLLMFQQQRDAAISRQAERTEAIDELSRERDSLRSKIDQFEASLEEKQMEFAKRVEEEVIEKEYLKKELEVSRKRIEELESDKKVISEFLGKNLNSIRSVKENLVKLIEGLDDEKVVIDRVDDASSELELEEEFRVFQGEIGTLLNLATESSSKLSEYKEARKKEKRELESSVVSLTEENRDINNLLRVALVEKEAVEKSLNKLKGNSDQKRVALLQFAERGLQRVGFGFMMGGAPTGNNEQAVESSAASTTSTTASKSDGSESEEEVVSLALYVNLEIMHC
;
A
#
# COMPACT_ATOMS: atom_id res chain seq x y z
N MET A 1 7.54 -29.05 36.79
CA MET A 1 8.36 -28.99 38.02
C MET A 1 7.97 -30.20 38.84
N GLU A 2 8.85 -31.18 38.95
CA GLU A 2 8.64 -32.33 39.82
C GLU A 2 8.97 -31.92 41.26
N THR A 3 8.07 -32.22 42.19
CA THR A 3 8.36 -32.17 43.64
C THR A 3 8.09 -33.54 44.22
N THR A 4 9.14 -34.35 44.25
CA THR A 4 9.23 -35.59 45.03
C THR A 4 8.89 -35.27 46.49
N LEU A 5 8.03 -36.06 47.12
CA LEU A 5 7.68 -35.89 48.53
C LEU A 5 8.09 -37.16 49.29
N GLU A 6 9.12 -37.03 50.12
CA GLU A 6 9.69 -38.12 50.92
C GLU A 6 8.76 -38.52 52.08
N HIS A 7 8.80 -39.79 52.45
CA HIS A 7 8.26 -40.29 53.71
C HIS A 7 9.13 -39.88 54.91
N PRO A 8 8.53 -39.54 56.07
CA PRO A 8 9.14 -39.75 57.37
C PRO A 8 8.80 -41.15 57.94
N PRO A 9 9.65 -41.72 58.81
CA PRO A 9 9.55 -43.11 59.27
C PRO A 9 8.65 -43.31 60.52
N GLU A 10 8.33 -44.58 60.77
CA GLU A 10 7.68 -45.07 61.99
C GLU A 10 8.54 -44.79 63.25
N THR A 11 7.89 -44.48 64.38
CA THR A 11 8.51 -44.56 65.70
C THR A 11 7.66 -45.42 66.64
N SER A 12 8.02 -46.70 66.72
CA SER A 12 7.74 -47.56 67.88
C SER A 12 8.36 -46.94 69.14
N ILE A 13 7.61 -46.90 70.24
CA ILE A 13 8.16 -46.57 71.57
C ILE A 13 7.64 -47.62 72.56
N ASP A 14 8.59 -48.25 73.26
CA ASP A 14 8.41 -49.37 74.17
C ASP A 14 7.72 -49.04 75.51
N ASP A 15 7.26 -50.10 76.18
CA ASP A 15 6.93 -50.15 77.60
C ASP A 15 8.04 -49.61 78.51
N PRO A 16 7.67 -49.13 79.72
CA PRO A 16 8.47 -49.40 80.91
C PRO A 16 7.68 -50.02 82.08
N ASN A 17 7.93 -51.31 82.32
CA ASN A 17 7.92 -51.94 83.64
C ASN A 17 9.29 -51.73 84.36
N PRO A 18 9.47 -52.11 85.65
CA PRO A 18 8.52 -52.28 86.75
C PRO A 18 8.79 -51.16 87.79
N PRO A 19 9.51 -51.26 88.94
CA PRO A 19 9.81 -52.35 89.92
C PRO A 19 8.76 -52.35 91.08
N GLY A 20 8.84 -53.13 92.18
CA GLY A 20 9.75 -54.19 92.64
C GLY A 20 9.41 -54.59 94.10
N ASN A 21 9.76 -55.82 94.51
CA ASN A 21 9.38 -56.40 95.80
C ASN A 21 9.99 -55.69 97.03
N SER A 22 9.29 -55.79 98.18
CA SER A 22 9.96 -55.96 99.48
C SER A 22 9.06 -56.69 100.48
N ASP A 23 9.33 -58.00 100.60
CA ASP A 23 8.91 -58.86 101.70
C ASP A 23 9.66 -58.46 102.99
N HIS A 24 8.97 -58.39 104.11
CA HIS A 24 9.55 -58.43 105.46
C HIS A 24 8.50 -58.84 106.49
N GLY A 25 8.45 -60.13 106.80
CA GLY A 25 7.88 -60.59 108.08
C GLY A 25 8.81 -60.24 109.25
N LEU A 26 8.22 -60.01 110.43
CA LEU A 26 8.94 -60.10 111.71
C LEU A 26 8.03 -60.74 112.76
N ALA A 27 8.46 -61.92 113.22
CA ALA A 27 7.92 -62.58 114.39
C ALA A 27 8.94 -62.47 115.54
N THR A 28 8.48 -61.97 116.69
CA THR A 28 9.13 -62.03 118.02
C THR A 28 7.96 -62.03 119.00
N ASN A 29 7.61 -63.07 119.76
CA ASN A 29 8.44 -64.07 120.45
C ASN A 29 9.61 -63.41 121.21
N LEU A 30 9.29 -62.94 122.42
CA LEU A 30 10.19 -63.00 123.56
C LEU A 30 9.48 -63.80 124.66
N ASP A 31 10.17 -64.79 125.17
CA ASP A 31 9.68 -65.86 126.04
C ASP A 31 10.49 -65.86 127.35
N GLY A 32 9.87 -66.25 128.46
CA GLY A 32 10.48 -66.36 129.79
C GLY A 32 10.71 -65.04 130.55
N VAL A 33 10.80 -65.04 131.88
CA VAL A 33 10.97 -66.16 132.83
C VAL A 33 10.30 -65.87 134.19
N ASP A 34 9.68 -66.90 134.77
CA ASP A 34 9.30 -67.20 136.16
C ASP A 34 8.82 -66.11 137.16
N SER A 35 7.67 -66.42 137.76
CA SER A 35 7.19 -65.91 139.06
C SER A 35 8.18 -66.22 140.19
N PRO A 36 8.15 -65.46 141.31
CA PRO A 36 7.23 -65.89 142.37
C PRO A 36 6.57 -64.76 143.18
N GLU A 37 5.71 -65.19 144.10
CA GLU A 37 5.22 -64.46 145.28
C GLU A 37 4.24 -63.30 145.10
N ASN A 38 3.12 -63.43 145.82
CA ASN A 38 2.03 -62.48 145.97
C ASN A 38 2.31 -61.56 147.18
N PRO A 39 2.41 -60.24 146.97
CA PRO A 39 2.05 -59.27 147.98
C PRO A 39 0.87 -58.41 147.50
N ARG A 40 -0.30 -58.65 148.08
CA ARG A 40 -1.40 -57.68 148.31
C ARG A 40 -1.23 -56.34 147.59
N SER A 41 -1.81 -56.23 146.39
CA SER A 41 -1.91 -54.99 145.62
C SER A 41 -2.32 -53.82 146.51
N SER A 42 -1.54 -52.74 146.52
CA SER A 42 -1.92 -51.53 147.24
C SER A 42 -2.94 -50.74 146.41
N ASP A 43 -3.92 -50.13 147.06
CA ASP A 43 -4.92 -49.30 146.36
C ASP A 43 -4.29 -48.08 145.65
N HIS A 44 -3.02 -47.78 145.93
CA HIS A 44 -2.32 -46.63 145.37
C HIS A 44 -1.79 -46.88 143.95
N ASP A 45 -1.33 -48.12 143.65
CA ASP A 45 -0.84 -48.51 142.33
C ASP A 45 -1.99 -48.52 141.30
N LEU A 46 -3.16 -48.99 141.73
CA LEU A 46 -4.40 -48.98 140.93
C LEU A 46 -4.88 -47.55 140.61
N LEU A 47 -4.59 -46.56 141.48
CA LEU A 47 -4.89 -45.16 141.21
C LEU A 47 -3.95 -44.56 140.15
N GLU A 48 -2.66 -44.90 140.19
CA GLU A 48 -1.68 -44.46 139.17
C GLU A 48 -1.97 -45.08 137.80
N GLU A 49 -2.36 -46.37 137.75
CA GLU A 49 -2.84 -47.02 136.53
C GLU A 49 -4.12 -46.35 135.98
N LEU A 50 -5.09 -46.00 136.84
CA LEU A 50 -6.31 -45.31 136.41
C LEU A 50 -6.05 -43.88 135.91
N GLU A 51 -5.08 -43.16 136.49
CA GLU A 51 -4.70 -41.82 136.05
C GLU A 51 -3.92 -41.86 134.72
N SER A 52 -3.04 -42.85 134.55
CA SER A 52 -2.37 -43.16 133.28
C SER A 52 -3.37 -43.57 132.18
N LEU A 53 -4.37 -44.39 132.52
CA LEU A 53 -5.45 -44.77 131.61
C LEU A 53 -6.32 -43.58 131.20
N ARG A 54 -6.61 -42.65 132.14
CA ARG A 54 -7.29 -41.38 131.84
C ARG A 54 -6.45 -40.51 130.89
N GLY A 55 -5.15 -40.37 131.16
CA GLY A 55 -4.24 -39.59 130.32
C GLY A 55 -4.12 -40.15 128.90
N SER A 56 -3.98 -41.47 128.76
CA SER A 56 -3.94 -42.14 127.45
C SER A 56 -5.27 -42.08 126.70
N TYR A 57 -6.42 -42.19 127.39
CA TYR A 57 -7.73 -41.94 126.78
C TYR A 57 -7.87 -40.51 126.27
N GLN A 58 -7.47 -39.50 127.05
CA GLN A 58 -7.53 -38.09 126.63
C GLN A 58 -6.58 -37.78 125.46
N ALA A 59 -5.39 -38.40 125.43
CA ALA A 59 -4.47 -38.33 124.30
C ALA A 59 -5.05 -39.00 123.04
N LEU A 60 -5.69 -40.16 123.18
CA LEU A 60 -6.37 -40.86 122.09
C LEU A 60 -7.57 -40.06 121.56
N GLN A 61 -8.37 -39.45 122.44
CA GLN A 61 -9.49 -38.57 122.08
C GLN A 61 -8.99 -37.34 121.31
N SER A 62 -7.90 -36.72 121.77
CA SER A 62 -7.27 -35.58 121.09
C SER A 62 -6.73 -35.97 119.71
N LYS A 63 -6.07 -37.13 119.62
CA LYS A 63 -5.59 -37.70 118.34
C LYS A 63 -6.74 -38.04 117.39
N SER A 64 -7.85 -38.55 117.90
CA SER A 64 -9.05 -38.85 117.11
C SER A 64 -9.67 -37.58 116.54
N SER A 65 -9.81 -36.52 117.36
CA SER A 65 -10.34 -35.23 116.92
C SER A 65 -9.44 -34.58 115.86
N ALA A 66 -8.12 -34.60 116.05
CA ALA A 66 -7.17 -34.13 115.04
C ALA A 66 -7.21 -34.97 113.75
N MET A 67 -7.42 -36.28 113.84
CA MET A 67 -7.58 -37.14 112.66
C MET A 67 -8.89 -36.84 111.90
N GLU A 68 -9.99 -36.59 112.61
CA GLU A 68 -11.27 -36.19 112.04
C GLU A 68 -11.19 -34.84 111.32
N GLU A 69 -10.52 -33.84 111.91
CA GLU A 69 -10.25 -32.55 111.27
C GLU A 69 -9.40 -32.71 109.98
N ASN A 70 -8.36 -33.54 110.03
CA ASN A 70 -7.54 -33.84 108.84
C ASN A 70 -8.34 -34.53 107.74
N LEU A 71 -9.21 -35.49 108.08
CA LEU A 71 -10.09 -36.14 107.09
C LEU A 71 -11.03 -35.13 106.42
N LEU A 72 -11.60 -34.20 107.19
CA LEU A 72 -12.46 -33.13 106.68
C LEU A 72 -11.68 -32.19 105.74
N MET A 73 -10.46 -31.80 106.11
CA MET A 73 -9.56 -31.00 105.26
C MET A 73 -9.18 -31.73 103.95
N PHE A 74 -8.84 -33.01 104.01
CA PHE A 74 -8.56 -33.81 102.81
C PHE A 74 -9.80 -33.95 101.91
N GLN A 75 -10.99 -34.11 102.50
CA GLN A 75 -12.24 -34.15 101.75
C GLN A 75 -12.51 -32.82 101.03
N GLN A 76 -12.35 -31.67 101.71
CA GLN A 76 -12.46 -30.35 101.08
C GLN A 76 -11.46 -30.16 99.93
N GLN A 77 -10.20 -30.56 100.12
CA GLN A 77 -9.17 -30.48 99.08
C GLN A 77 -9.49 -31.36 97.87
N ARG A 78 -9.96 -32.59 98.11
CA ARG A 78 -10.41 -33.52 97.06
C ARG A 78 -11.57 -32.94 96.27
N ASP A 79 -12.59 -32.44 96.96
CA ASP A 79 -13.81 -31.94 96.33
C ASP A 79 -13.51 -30.66 95.51
N ALA A 80 -12.66 -29.76 96.03
CA ALA A 80 -12.14 -28.61 95.28
C ALA A 80 -11.26 -28.99 94.08
N ALA A 81 -10.50 -30.09 94.16
CA ALA A 81 -9.75 -30.61 93.03
C ALA A 81 -10.67 -31.20 91.95
N ILE A 82 -11.74 -31.89 92.35
CA ILE A 82 -12.78 -32.41 91.44
C ILE A 82 -13.50 -31.26 90.71
N SER A 83 -13.87 -30.17 91.40
CA SER A 83 -14.47 -29.00 90.75
C SER A 83 -13.55 -28.40 89.67
N ARG A 84 -12.27 -28.18 90.00
CA ARG A 84 -11.27 -27.67 89.03
C ARG A 84 -11.01 -28.65 87.88
N GLN A 85 -11.12 -29.96 88.12
CA GLN A 85 -11.01 -30.98 87.08
C GLN A 85 -12.18 -30.85 86.09
N ALA A 86 -13.41 -30.66 86.60
CA ALA A 86 -14.60 -30.47 85.77
C ALA A 86 -14.52 -29.19 84.92
N GLU A 87 -14.16 -28.05 85.53
CA GLU A 87 -13.94 -26.76 84.82
C GLU A 87 -12.93 -26.89 83.67
N ARG A 88 -11.84 -27.64 83.88
CA ARG A 88 -10.83 -27.88 82.84
C ARG A 88 -11.35 -28.77 81.71
N THR A 89 -12.12 -29.81 82.03
CA THR A 89 -12.74 -30.67 81.01
C THR A 89 -13.70 -29.87 80.13
N GLU A 90 -14.54 -29.02 80.74
CA GLU A 90 -15.45 -28.13 80.00
C GLU A 90 -14.70 -27.17 79.07
N ALA A 91 -13.59 -26.57 79.55
CA ALA A 91 -12.74 -25.73 78.71
C ALA A 91 -12.05 -26.49 77.56
N ILE A 92 -11.64 -27.75 77.78
CA ILE A 92 -11.05 -28.61 76.73
C ILE A 92 -12.11 -28.98 75.67
N ASP A 93 -13.35 -29.24 76.09
CA ASP A 93 -14.45 -29.54 75.18
C ASP A 93 -14.80 -28.32 74.31
N GLU A 94 -14.85 -27.11 74.89
CA GLU A 94 -15.14 -25.89 74.11
C GLU A 94 -14.00 -25.56 73.14
N LEU A 95 -12.73 -25.62 73.58
CA LEU A 95 -11.58 -25.45 72.68
C LEU A 95 -11.55 -26.51 71.57
N SER A 96 -12.06 -27.72 71.81
CA SER A 96 -12.19 -28.75 70.79
C SER A 96 -13.27 -28.40 69.76
N ARG A 97 -14.42 -27.86 70.19
CA ARG A 97 -15.47 -27.35 69.29
C ARG A 97 -14.96 -26.18 68.45
N GLU A 98 -14.25 -25.23 69.06
CA GLU A 98 -13.64 -24.11 68.33
C GLU A 98 -12.62 -24.58 67.30
N ARG A 99 -11.71 -25.49 67.67
CA ARG A 99 -10.72 -26.11 66.77
C ARG A 99 -11.40 -26.78 65.58
N ASP A 100 -12.45 -27.57 65.82
CA ASP A 100 -13.11 -28.32 64.75
C ASP A 100 -13.99 -27.39 63.87
N SER A 101 -14.54 -26.31 64.42
CA SER A 101 -15.15 -25.22 63.65
C SER A 101 -14.14 -24.49 62.76
N LEU A 102 -12.93 -24.23 63.27
CA LEU A 102 -11.85 -23.59 62.50
C LEU A 102 -11.33 -24.51 61.40
N ARG A 103 -11.17 -25.82 61.66
CA ARG A 103 -10.84 -26.82 60.63
C ARG A 103 -11.87 -26.82 59.50
N SER A 104 -13.16 -26.93 59.82
CA SER A 104 -14.21 -26.90 58.80
C SER A 104 -14.23 -25.60 57.97
N LYS A 105 -13.82 -24.46 58.56
CA LYS A 105 -13.66 -23.19 57.81
C LYS A 105 -12.43 -23.22 56.91
N ILE A 106 -11.32 -23.82 57.34
CA ILE A 106 -10.12 -24.02 56.51
C ILE A 106 -10.48 -24.90 55.30
N ASP A 107 -11.12 -26.05 55.52
CA ASP A 107 -11.56 -26.96 54.45
C ASP A 107 -12.46 -26.24 53.42
N GLN A 108 -13.37 -25.37 53.88
CA GLN A 108 -14.23 -24.55 53.02
C GLN A 108 -13.44 -23.50 52.21
N PHE A 109 -12.43 -22.86 52.80
CA PHE A 109 -11.59 -21.90 52.10
C PHE A 109 -10.66 -22.58 51.09
N GLU A 110 -10.11 -23.76 51.41
CA GLU A 110 -9.29 -24.55 50.50
C GLU A 110 -10.10 -25.01 49.28
N ALA A 111 -11.30 -25.56 49.48
CA ALA A 111 -12.19 -25.95 48.39
C ALA A 111 -12.61 -24.74 47.51
N SER A 112 -12.92 -23.59 48.11
CA SER A 112 -13.26 -22.38 47.35
C SER A 112 -12.06 -21.79 46.59
N LEU A 113 -10.84 -21.91 47.15
CA LEU A 113 -9.62 -21.50 46.47
C LEU A 113 -9.31 -22.41 45.28
N GLU A 114 -9.47 -23.72 45.42
CA GLU A 114 -9.28 -24.69 44.33
C GLU A 114 -10.28 -24.46 43.18
N GLU A 115 -11.58 -24.26 43.50
CA GLU A 115 -12.61 -23.89 42.52
C GLU A 115 -12.21 -22.62 41.76
N LYS A 116 -11.82 -21.56 42.47
CA LYS A 116 -11.38 -20.29 41.84
C LYS A 116 -10.13 -20.48 41.00
N GLN A 117 -9.16 -21.27 41.45
CA GLN A 117 -7.94 -21.57 40.70
C GLN A 117 -8.27 -22.31 39.39
N MET A 118 -9.22 -23.25 39.42
CA MET A 118 -9.72 -23.94 38.23
C MET A 118 -10.44 -22.99 37.26
N GLU A 119 -11.31 -22.09 37.76
CA GLU A 119 -11.94 -21.05 36.95
C GLU A 119 -10.93 -20.09 36.30
N PHE A 120 -9.84 -19.74 36.99
CA PHE A 120 -8.78 -18.92 36.43
C PHE A 120 -7.97 -19.68 35.36
N ALA A 121 -7.61 -20.94 35.62
CA ALA A 121 -6.90 -21.78 34.66
C ALA A 121 -7.69 -21.93 33.35
N LYS A 122 -9.00 -22.22 33.44
CA LYS A 122 -9.89 -22.33 32.28
C LYS A 122 -9.98 -21.03 31.48
N ARG A 123 -10.13 -19.87 32.15
CA ARG A 123 -10.17 -18.57 31.47
C ARG A 123 -8.87 -18.24 30.74
N VAL A 124 -7.72 -18.57 31.34
CA VAL A 124 -6.41 -18.39 30.69
C VAL A 124 -6.26 -19.28 29.46
N GLU A 125 -6.74 -20.54 29.51
CA GLU A 125 -6.74 -21.43 28.36
C GLU A 125 -7.66 -20.92 27.23
N GLU A 126 -8.87 -20.46 27.57
CA GLU A 126 -9.81 -19.83 26.62
C GLU A 126 -9.20 -18.58 25.96
N GLU A 127 -8.59 -17.68 26.74
CA GLU A 127 -7.92 -16.47 26.22
C GLU A 127 -6.73 -16.82 25.31
N VAL A 128 -5.95 -17.85 25.64
CA VAL A 128 -4.84 -18.33 24.79
C VAL A 128 -5.33 -18.84 23.43
N ILE A 129 -6.44 -19.60 23.42
CA ILE A 129 -7.06 -20.11 22.18
C ILE A 129 -7.59 -18.95 21.33
N GLU A 130 -8.33 -18.01 21.92
CA GLU A 130 -8.83 -16.81 21.22
C GLU A 130 -7.70 -15.97 20.64
N LYS A 131 -6.63 -15.75 21.42
CA LYS A 131 -5.44 -15.01 20.98
C LYS A 131 -4.70 -15.71 19.84
N GLU A 132 -4.64 -17.04 19.81
CA GLU A 132 -4.06 -17.77 18.68
C GLU A 132 -4.94 -17.68 17.42
N TYR A 133 -6.27 -17.72 17.58
CA TYR A 133 -7.22 -17.50 16.48
C TYR A 133 -7.06 -16.09 15.87
N LEU A 134 -7.12 -15.04 16.70
CA LEU A 134 -6.96 -13.64 16.27
C LEU A 134 -5.58 -13.41 15.63
N LYS A 135 -4.52 -14.07 16.12
CA LYS A 135 -3.19 -14.02 15.50
C LYS A 135 -3.17 -14.61 14.08
N LYS A 136 -3.92 -15.70 13.83
CA LYS A 136 -4.05 -16.31 12.49
C LYS A 136 -4.86 -15.39 11.56
N GLU A 137 -5.94 -14.81 12.05
CA GLU A 137 -6.76 -13.87 11.27
C GLU A 137 -5.97 -12.61 10.88
N LEU A 138 -5.26 -11.98 11.83
CA LEU A 138 -4.38 -10.84 11.56
C LEU A 138 -3.28 -11.16 10.53
N GLU A 139 -2.76 -12.39 10.52
CA GLU A 139 -1.75 -12.81 9.53
C GLU A 139 -2.36 -12.99 8.13
N VAL A 140 -3.61 -13.44 8.03
CA VAL A 140 -4.35 -13.47 6.75
C VAL A 140 -4.65 -12.05 6.27
N SER A 141 -5.12 -11.15 7.15
CA SER A 141 -5.36 -9.75 6.80
C SER A 141 -4.08 -9.05 6.36
N ARG A 142 -2.94 -9.27 7.05
CA ARG A 142 -1.63 -8.74 6.66
C ARG A 142 -1.25 -9.14 5.24
N LYS A 143 -1.34 -10.43 4.91
CA LYS A 143 -1.00 -10.93 3.57
C LYS A 143 -1.91 -10.35 2.49
N ARG A 144 -3.20 -10.19 2.78
CA ARG A 144 -4.14 -9.58 1.84
C ARG A 144 -3.87 -8.09 1.62
N ILE A 145 -3.40 -7.37 2.63
CA ILE A 145 -2.94 -5.97 2.48
C ILE A 145 -1.68 -5.91 1.62
N GLU A 146 -0.68 -6.74 1.89
CA GLU A 146 0.56 -6.82 1.10
C GLU A 146 0.29 -7.13 -0.39
N GLU A 147 -0.64 -8.05 -0.67
CA GLU A 147 -1.13 -8.36 -2.02
C GLU A 147 -1.77 -7.12 -2.69
N LEU A 148 -2.70 -6.45 -2.00
CA LEU A 148 -3.38 -5.25 -2.52
C LEU A 148 -2.45 -4.04 -2.71
N GLU A 149 -1.43 -3.89 -1.87
CA GLU A 149 -0.37 -2.88 -2.04
C GLU A 149 0.49 -3.18 -3.27
N SER A 150 0.78 -4.46 -3.54
CA SER A 150 1.48 -4.88 -4.75
C SER A 150 0.65 -4.64 -6.02
N ASP A 151 -0.65 -4.95 -5.99
CA ASP A 151 -1.60 -4.66 -7.08
C ASP A 151 -1.70 -3.16 -7.35
N LYS A 152 -1.86 -2.34 -6.28
CA LYS A 152 -1.89 -0.86 -6.37
C LYS A 152 -0.64 -0.32 -7.08
N LYS A 153 0.53 -0.86 -6.74
CA LYS A 153 1.80 -0.46 -7.35
C LYS A 153 1.88 -0.84 -8.84
N VAL A 154 1.41 -2.03 -9.22
CA VAL A 154 1.36 -2.47 -10.63
C VAL A 154 0.42 -1.57 -11.45
N ILE A 155 -0.74 -1.20 -10.89
CA ILE A 155 -1.70 -0.31 -11.56
C ILE A 155 -1.12 1.11 -11.70
N SER A 156 -0.51 1.67 -10.65
CA SER A 156 0.17 2.98 -10.71
C SER A 156 1.28 3.01 -11.77
N GLU A 157 2.14 1.98 -11.82
CA GLU A 157 3.19 1.88 -12.85
C GLU A 157 2.60 1.78 -14.27
N PHE A 158 1.47 1.08 -14.43
CA PHE A 158 0.75 1.02 -15.70
C PHE A 158 0.12 2.37 -16.08
N LEU A 159 -0.57 3.04 -15.15
CA LEU A 159 -1.17 4.36 -15.38
C LEU A 159 -0.09 5.39 -15.77
N GLY A 160 1.04 5.43 -15.07
CA GLY A 160 2.17 6.30 -15.40
C GLY A 160 2.74 6.08 -16.81
N LYS A 161 2.87 4.82 -17.26
CA LYS A 161 3.30 4.49 -18.63
C LYS A 161 2.30 4.95 -19.68
N ASN A 162 1.00 4.77 -19.43
CA ASN A 162 -0.05 5.21 -20.35
C ASN A 162 -0.18 6.74 -20.37
N LEU A 163 -0.07 7.42 -19.23
CA LEU A 163 -0.08 8.88 -19.11
C LEU A 163 1.05 9.51 -19.92
N ASN A 164 2.28 8.98 -19.81
CA ASN A 164 3.41 9.44 -20.61
C ASN A 164 3.19 9.21 -22.12
N SER A 165 2.53 8.10 -22.49
CA SER A 165 2.17 7.81 -23.89
C SER A 165 1.12 8.80 -24.41
N ILE A 166 0.07 9.08 -23.64
CA ILE A 166 -0.97 10.07 -23.95
C ILE A 166 -0.34 11.46 -24.12
N ARG A 167 0.55 11.88 -23.21
CA ARG A 167 1.23 13.18 -23.27
C ARG A 167 2.04 13.32 -24.57
N SER A 168 2.73 12.26 -24.98
CA SER A 168 3.46 12.20 -26.26
C SER A 168 2.52 12.33 -27.48
N VAL A 169 1.37 11.63 -27.50
CA VAL A 169 0.38 11.78 -28.59
C VAL A 169 -0.23 13.18 -28.58
N LYS A 170 -0.53 13.74 -27.40
CA LYS A 170 -1.05 15.10 -27.22
C LYS A 170 -0.09 16.13 -27.83
N GLU A 171 1.19 16.06 -27.50
CA GLU A 171 2.22 16.92 -28.11
C GLU A 171 2.30 16.81 -29.63
N ASN A 172 2.12 15.60 -30.19
CA ASN A 172 2.15 15.39 -31.64
C ASN A 172 0.89 15.94 -32.31
N LEU A 173 -0.27 15.87 -31.67
CA LEU A 173 -1.50 16.53 -32.15
C LEU A 173 -1.38 18.05 -32.06
N VAL A 174 -0.80 18.63 -30.99
CA VAL A 174 -0.48 20.07 -30.92
C VAL A 174 0.36 20.48 -32.14
N LYS A 175 1.49 19.80 -32.38
CA LYS A 175 2.39 20.10 -33.52
C LYS A 175 1.69 19.96 -34.88
N LEU A 176 0.75 19.02 -35.01
CA LEU A 176 -0.04 18.82 -36.24
C LEU A 176 -1.07 19.94 -36.44
N ILE A 177 -1.72 20.41 -35.37
CA ILE A 177 -2.64 21.56 -35.37
C ILE A 177 -1.87 22.85 -35.69
N GLU A 178 -0.74 23.09 -35.03
CA GLU A 178 0.16 24.24 -35.28
C GLU A 178 0.74 24.22 -36.70
N GLY A 179 0.94 23.04 -37.31
CA GLY A 179 1.45 22.90 -38.68
C GLY A 179 0.39 22.96 -39.79
N LEU A 180 -0.89 22.98 -39.43
CA LEU A 180 -2.02 23.15 -40.35
C LEU A 180 -2.61 24.58 -40.30
N ASP A 181 -2.21 25.38 -39.31
CA ASP A 181 -2.71 26.72 -39.06
C ASP A 181 -1.59 27.74 -39.29
N ASP A 182 -1.74 28.60 -40.29
CA ASP A 182 -0.79 29.70 -40.55
C ASP A 182 -0.83 30.76 -39.44
N GLU A 183 -1.91 30.80 -38.64
CA GLU A 183 -2.05 31.68 -37.48
C GLU A 183 -1.72 30.93 -36.18
N LYS A 184 -0.60 31.30 -35.55
CA LYS A 184 0.01 30.55 -34.43
C LYS A 184 -0.87 30.57 -33.17
N VAL A 185 -1.74 29.56 -33.01
CA VAL A 185 -2.49 29.30 -31.78
C VAL A 185 -1.51 28.93 -30.65
N VAL A 186 -1.47 29.76 -29.60
CA VAL A 186 -0.66 29.49 -28.40
C VAL A 186 -1.43 28.53 -27.50
N ILE A 187 -1.08 27.24 -27.55
CA ILE A 187 -1.62 26.24 -26.62
C ILE A 187 -0.78 26.28 -25.33
N ASP A 188 -1.41 26.71 -24.24
CA ASP A 188 -0.75 26.92 -22.96
C ASP A 188 -0.27 25.59 -22.36
N ARG A 189 1.03 25.50 -22.06
CA ARG A 189 1.65 24.28 -21.55
C ARG A 189 1.65 24.30 -20.02
N VAL A 190 0.64 23.68 -19.44
CA VAL A 190 0.65 23.35 -18.01
C VAL A 190 1.58 22.15 -17.80
N ASP A 191 2.84 22.43 -17.49
CA ASP A 191 3.80 21.43 -17.01
C ASP A 191 3.38 21.00 -15.59
N ASP A 192 2.64 19.90 -15.50
CA ASP A 192 2.27 19.31 -14.22
C ASP A 192 3.42 18.45 -13.68
N ALA A 193 3.99 18.87 -12.55
CA ALA A 193 5.17 18.27 -11.96
C ALA A 193 4.81 16.93 -11.30
N SER A 194 5.30 15.84 -11.89
CA SER A 194 5.14 14.45 -11.45
C SER A 194 5.47 14.24 -9.95
N SER A 195 4.48 14.50 -9.10
CA SER A 195 4.49 14.16 -7.69
C SER A 195 4.02 12.71 -7.52
N GLU A 196 4.41 12.06 -6.44
CA GLU A 196 3.85 10.75 -6.07
C GLU A 196 2.43 11.00 -5.52
N LEU A 197 1.43 10.59 -6.30
CA LEU A 197 0.02 10.86 -6.02
C LEU A 197 -0.69 9.57 -5.58
N GLU A 198 -1.84 9.70 -4.95
CA GLU A 198 -2.67 8.53 -4.62
C GLU A 198 -3.31 7.95 -5.89
N LEU A 199 -3.57 6.64 -5.95
CA LEU A 199 -4.07 5.97 -7.17
C LEU A 199 -5.34 6.62 -7.77
N GLU A 200 -6.24 7.11 -6.91
CA GLU A 200 -7.45 7.85 -7.31
C GLU A 200 -7.11 9.19 -7.99
N GLU A 201 -6.07 9.86 -7.50
CA GLU A 201 -5.55 11.11 -8.06
C GLU A 201 -4.81 10.85 -9.39
N GLU A 202 -3.97 9.82 -9.46
CA GLU A 202 -3.33 9.38 -10.70
C GLU A 202 -4.36 9.04 -11.79
N PHE A 203 -5.43 8.30 -11.42
CA PHE A 203 -6.53 7.97 -12.33
C PHE A 203 -7.29 9.21 -12.80
N ARG A 204 -7.52 10.20 -11.91
CA ARG A 204 -8.18 11.47 -12.27
C ARG A 204 -7.33 12.31 -13.24
N VAL A 205 -6.02 12.41 -13.01
CA VAL A 205 -5.08 13.07 -13.94
C VAL A 205 -5.06 12.36 -15.30
N PHE A 206 -4.99 11.02 -15.29
CA PHE A 206 -5.05 10.19 -16.49
C PHE A 206 -6.34 10.39 -17.29
N GLN A 207 -7.50 10.40 -16.63
CA GLN A 207 -8.80 10.65 -17.26
C GLN A 207 -8.89 12.07 -17.84
N GLY A 208 -8.35 13.07 -17.13
CA GLY A 208 -8.25 14.45 -17.62
C GLY A 208 -7.48 14.54 -18.93
N GLU A 209 -6.32 13.88 -19.01
CA GLU A 209 -5.48 13.89 -20.22
C GLU A 209 -6.03 13.05 -21.38
N ILE A 210 -6.85 12.02 -21.13
CA ILE A 210 -7.67 11.41 -22.19
C ILE A 210 -8.66 12.43 -22.75
N GLY A 211 -9.30 13.23 -21.88
CA GLY A 211 -10.24 14.28 -22.28
C GLY A 211 -9.58 15.37 -23.14
N THR A 212 -8.39 15.84 -22.75
CA THR A 212 -7.64 16.82 -23.57
C THR A 212 -7.21 16.21 -24.90
N LEU A 213 -6.71 14.97 -24.91
CA LEU A 213 -6.30 14.27 -26.11
C LEU A 213 -7.46 14.11 -27.11
N LEU A 214 -8.65 13.75 -26.63
CA LEU A 214 -9.84 13.60 -27.47
C LEU A 214 -10.25 14.92 -28.13
N ASN A 215 -10.21 16.03 -27.37
CA ASN A 215 -10.50 17.37 -27.91
C ASN A 215 -9.48 17.79 -28.97
N LEU A 216 -8.19 17.55 -28.76
CA LEU A 216 -7.16 17.82 -29.78
C LEU A 216 -7.34 16.93 -31.02
N ALA A 217 -7.76 15.68 -30.86
CA ALA A 217 -8.00 14.78 -31.99
C ALA A 217 -9.18 15.27 -32.84
N THR A 218 -10.25 15.80 -32.23
CA THR A 218 -11.38 16.39 -32.98
C THR A 218 -10.99 17.72 -33.65
N GLU A 219 -10.24 18.59 -32.98
CA GLU A 219 -9.74 19.85 -33.57
C GLU A 219 -8.82 19.58 -34.77
N SER A 220 -7.84 18.67 -34.61
CA SER A 220 -6.91 18.28 -35.67
C SER A 220 -7.64 17.69 -36.89
N SER A 221 -8.69 16.90 -36.66
CA SER A 221 -9.56 16.36 -37.71
C SER A 221 -10.31 17.47 -38.46
N SER A 222 -10.83 18.48 -37.74
CA SER A 222 -11.48 19.66 -38.34
C SER A 222 -10.52 20.43 -39.24
N LYS A 223 -9.37 20.89 -38.71
CA LYS A 223 -8.38 21.66 -39.49
C LYS A 223 -7.85 20.88 -40.69
N LEU A 224 -7.66 19.56 -40.55
CA LEU A 224 -7.26 18.70 -41.68
C LEU A 224 -8.35 18.63 -42.77
N SER A 225 -9.63 18.67 -42.40
CA SER A 225 -10.74 18.72 -43.35
C SER A 225 -10.83 20.07 -44.08
N GLU A 226 -10.65 21.17 -43.35
CA GLU A 226 -10.63 22.54 -43.86
C GLU A 226 -9.46 22.74 -44.84
N TYR A 227 -8.24 22.31 -44.46
CA TYR A 227 -7.08 22.33 -45.34
C TYR A 227 -7.27 21.50 -46.63
N LYS A 228 -7.90 20.31 -46.53
CA LYS A 228 -8.24 19.50 -47.71
C LYS A 228 -9.24 20.20 -48.63
N GLU A 229 -10.23 20.91 -48.09
CA GLU A 229 -11.17 21.69 -48.89
C GLU A 229 -10.51 22.90 -49.54
N ALA A 230 -9.72 23.67 -48.79
CA ALA A 230 -8.96 24.81 -49.28
C ALA A 230 -8.04 24.41 -50.44
N ARG A 231 -7.26 23.33 -50.27
CA ARG A 231 -6.37 22.79 -51.31
C ARG A 231 -7.14 22.26 -52.53
N LYS A 232 -8.34 21.71 -52.35
CA LYS A 232 -9.24 21.30 -53.46
C LYS A 232 -9.85 22.52 -54.18
N LYS A 233 -10.02 23.66 -53.50
CA LYS A 233 -10.45 24.92 -54.10
C LYS A 233 -9.31 25.55 -54.90
N GLU A 234 -8.15 25.75 -54.29
CA GLU A 234 -6.93 26.26 -54.93
C GLU A 234 -6.58 25.46 -56.19
N LYS A 235 -6.58 24.12 -56.12
CA LYS A 235 -6.34 23.26 -57.29
C LYS A 235 -7.30 23.57 -58.45
N ARG A 236 -8.59 23.75 -58.20
CA ARG A 236 -9.59 24.08 -59.24
C ARG A 236 -9.37 25.48 -59.82
N GLU A 237 -8.96 26.43 -58.99
CA GLU A 237 -8.64 27.80 -59.42
C GLU A 237 -7.38 27.82 -60.30
N LEU A 238 -6.34 27.06 -59.93
CA LEU A 238 -5.14 26.86 -60.76
C LEU A 238 -5.46 26.13 -62.08
N GLU A 239 -6.26 25.05 -62.04
CA GLU A 239 -6.72 24.35 -63.25
C GLU A 239 -7.50 25.28 -64.19
N SER A 240 -8.43 26.08 -63.64
CA SER A 240 -9.17 27.10 -64.40
C SER A 240 -8.26 28.19 -64.97
N SER A 241 -7.25 28.63 -64.21
CA SER A 241 -6.26 29.62 -64.66
C SER A 241 -5.39 29.07 -65.79
N VAL A 242 -4.96 27.80 -65.72
CA VAL A 242 -4.19 27.15 -66.78
C VAL A 242 -5.04 27.03 -68.05
N VAL A 243 -6.30 26.59 -67.97
CA VAL A 243 -7.18 26.53 -69.14
C VAL A 243 -7.35 27.92 -69.77
N SER A 244 -7.67 28.94 -68.98
CA SER A 244 -7.82 30.32 -69.46
C SER A 244 -6.55 30.86 -70.14
N LEU A 245 -5.37 30.61 -69.55
CA LEU A 245 -4.09 30.99 -70.16
C LEU A 245 -3.80 30.21 -71.46
N THR A 246 -4.22 28.95 -71.58
CA THR A 246 -4.08 28.20 -72.84
C THR A 246 -5.02 28.70 -73.94
N GLU A 247 -6.22 29.18 -73.59
CA GLU A 247 -7.15 29.83 -74.52
C GLU A 247 -6.63 31.19 -74.97
N GLU A 248 -6.14 32.03 -74.06
CA GLU A 248 -5.51 33.31 -74.40
C GLU A 248 -4.29 33.12 -75.32
N ASN A 249 -3.41 32.16 -75.02
CA ASN A 249 -2.28 31.82 -75.89
C ASN A 249 -2.74 31.33 -77.28
N ARG A 250 -3.88 30.63 -77.38
CA ARG A 250 -4.46 30.21 -78.67
C ARG A 250 -4.96 31.41 -79.45
N ASP A 251 -5.59 32.38 -78.80
CA ASP A 251 -6.11 33.59 -79.43
C ASP A 251 -5.00 34.56 -79.85
N ILE A 252 -3.94 34.71 -79.05
CA ILE A 252 -2.72 35.44 -79.45
C ILE A 252 -2.09 34.79 -80.70
N ASN A 253 -1.98 33.46 -80.75
CA ASN A 253 -1.47 32.75 -81.94
C ASN A 253 -2.38 32.93 -83.17
N ASN A 254 -3.71 32.93 -82.98
CA ASN A 254 -4.66 33.22 -84.05
C ASN A 254 -4.47 34.65 -84.59
N LEU A 255 -4.34 35.64 -83.70
CA LEU A 255 -4.12 37.04 -84.05
C LEU A 255 -2.79 37.25 -84.79
N LEU A 256 -1.71 36.62 -84.33
CA LEU A 256 -0.40 36.58 -85.00
C LEU A 256 -0.51 36.04 -86.44
N ARG A 257 -1.26 34.96 -86.64
CA ARG A 257 -1.48 34.37 -87.96
C ARG A 257 -2.28 35.30 -88.88
N VAL A 258 -3.30 36.00 -88.37
CA VAL A 258 -4.05 37.01 -89.14
C VAL A 258 -3.15 38.17 -89.51
N ALA A 259 -2.42 38.74 -88.55
CA ALA A 259 -1.50 39.86 -88.78
C ALA A 259 -0.39 39.53 -89.78
N LEU A 260 0.12 38.29 -89.80
CA LEU A 260 1.08 37.83 -90.82
C LEU A 260 0.47 37.79 -92.22
N VAL A 261 -0.77 37.29 -92.37
CA VAL A 261 -1.48 37.25 -93.66
C VAL A 261 -1.81 38.67 -94.15
N GLU A 262 -2.23 39.57 -93.26
CA GLU A 262 -2.47 40.97 -93.57
C GLU A 262 -1.18 41.70 -93.97
N LYS A 263 -0.09 41.49 -93.22
CA LYS A 263 1.24 41.99 -93.58
C LYS A 263 1.65 41.53 -94.98
N GLU A 264 1.52 40.24 -95.28
CA GLU A 264 1.82 39.72 -96.62
C GLU A 264 0.94 40.37 -97.71
N ALA A 265 -0.35 40.60 -97.44
CA ALA A 265 -1.25 41.26 -98.37
C ALA A 265 -0.87 42.73 -98.62
N VAL A 266 -0.43 43.44 -97.57
CA VAL A 266 0.10 44.81 -97.65
C VAL A 266 1.44 44.83 -98.38
N GLU A 267 2.38 43.92 -98.09
CA GLU A 267 3.65 43.82 -98.83
C GLU A 267 3.43 43.48 -100.31
N LYS A 268 2.48 42.58 -100.63
CA LYS A 268 2.08 42.27 -102.01
C LYS A 268 1.44 43.47 -102.72
N SER A 269 0.64 44.30 -102.03
CA SER A 269 0.05 45.51 -102.63
C SER A 269 1.06 46.65 -102.77
N LEU A 270 1.95 46.83 -101.79
CA LEU A 270 3.07 47.78 -101.83
C LEU A 270 4.06 47.44 -102.95
N ASN A 271 4.40 46.15 -103.14
CA ASN A 271 5.26 45.72 -104.24
C ASN A 271 4.61 45.96 -105.61
N LYS A 272 3.27 45.85 -105.74
CA LYS A 272 2.55 46.27 -106.96
C LYS A 272 2.62 47.79 -107.18
N LEU A 273 2.58 48.59 -106.12
CA LEU A 273 2.75 50.04 -106.20
C LEU A 273 4.20 50.42 -106.61
N LYS A 274 5.19 49.73 -106.05
CA LYS A 274 6.62 49.91 -106.32
C LYS A 274 7.00 49.48 -107.74
N GLY A 275 6.39 48.41 -108.26
CA GLY A 275 6.59 47.90 -109.62
C GLY A 275 6.06 48.80 -110.75
N ASN A 276 5.27 49.83 -110.43
CA ASN A 276 4.82 50.85 -111.39
C ASN A 276 5.40 52.24 -111.04
N SER A 277 6.54 52.28 -110.35
CA SER A 277 7.13 53.52 -109.87
C SER A 277 8.21 54.10 -110.75
N ASP A 278 8.94 53.36 -111.61
CA ASP A 278 10.08 53.95 -112.33
C ASP A 278 9.67 55.09 -113.29
N GLN A 279 8.53 55.00 -113.98
CA GLN A 279 8.01 56.11 -114.78
C GLN A 279 7.52 57.30 -113.94
N LYS A 280 6.90 57.07 -112.76
CA LYS A 280 6.48 58.15 -111.85
C LYS A 280 7.62 58.75 -111.03
N ARG A 281 8.67 57.97 -110.77
CA ARG A 281 9.89 58.34 -110.06
C ARG A 281 10.73 59.25 -110.93
N VAL A 282 10.84 58.99 -112.24
CA VAL A 282 11.40 59.95 -113.21
C VAL A 282 10.59 61.25 -113.24
N ALA A 283 9.26 61.19 -113.23
CA ALA A 283 8.42 62.39 -113.21
C ALA A 283 8.55 63.21 -111.90
N LEU A 284 8.62 62.56 -110.73
CA LEU A 284 8.89 63.24 -109.45
C LEU A 284 10.33 63.76 -109.37
N LEU A 285 11.32 63.04 -109.92
CA LEU A 285 12.71 63.51 -110.03
C LEU A 285 12.78 64.75 -110.94
N GLN A 286 12.08 64.79 -112.08
CA GLN A 286 12.01 65.99 -112.92
C GLN A 286 11.32 67.17 -112.23
N PHE A 287 10.31 66.91 -111.38
CA PHE A 287 9.70 67.95 -110.55
C PHE A 287 10.66 68.49 -109.49
N ALA A 288 11.43 67.61 -108.84
CA ALA A 288 12.50 67.99 -107.94
C ALA A 288 13.63 68.74 -108.68
N GLU A 289 14.03 68.31 -109.87
CA GLU A 289 15.13 68.88 -110.65
C GLU A 289 14.80 70.28 -111.18
N ARG A 290 13.55 70.55 -111.57
CA ARG A 290 13.08 71.92 -111.87
C ARG A 290 12.77 72.77 -110.63
N GLY A 291 12.37 72.17 -109.51
CA GLY A 291 12.11 72.89 -108.26
C GLY A 291 13.39 73.33 -107.56
N LEU A 292 14.38 72.44 -107.47
CA LEU A 292 15.61 72.61 -106.71
C LEU A 292 16.59 73.62 -107.35
N GLN A 293 16.51 73.84 -108.67
CA GLN A 293 17.28 74.91 -109.34
C GLN A 293 16.84 76.34 -108.97
N ARG A 294 15.66 76.54 -108.34
CA ARG A 294 15.23 77.87 -107.85
C ARG A 294 15.40 78.10 -106.36
N VAL A 295 15.70 77.06 -105.58
CA VAL A 295 16.01 77.16 -104.15
C VAL A 295 17.35 76.50 -103.91
N GLY A 296 18.41 77.29 -104.08
CA GLY A 296 19.79 76.82 -103.98
C GLY A 296 20.08 76.22 -102.61
N PHE A 297 20.23 74.90 -102.57
CA PHE A 297 20.84 74.18 -101.45
C PHE A 297 22.11 73.48 -101.95
N GLY A 298 23.24 73.88 -101.37
CA GLY A 298 24.56 73.41 -101.80
C GLY A 298 24.77 71.93 -101.50
N PHE A 299 25.38 71.23 -102.45
CA PHE A 299 25.92 69.89 -102.24
C PHE A 299 27.05 69.94 -101.20
N MET A 300 27.05 69.00 -100.27
CA MET A 300 28.31 68.38 -99.83
C MET A 300 28.20 66.88 -100.04
N MET A 301 29.20 66.32 -100.71
CA MET A 301 29.23 64.97 -101.27
C MET A 301 30.49 64.26 -100.78
N GLY A 302 30.37 62.95 -100.55
CA GLY A 302 31.49 62.07 -100.18
C GLY A 302 31.29 61.44 -98.79
N GLY A 303 31.43 60.13 -98.63
CA GLY A 303 31.66 59.10 -99.64
C GLY A 303 31.60 57.70 -99.02
N ALA A 304 31.14 56.71 -99.78
CA ALA A 304 31.28 55.29 -99.46
C ALA A 304 32.78 54.88 -99.64
N PRO A 305 33.27 53.65 -99.27
CA PRO A 305 32.64 52.39 -99.70
C PRO A 305 32.86 51.12 -98.83
N THR A 306 32.27 50.00 -99.28
CA THR A 306 32.68 48.59 -99.03
C THR A 306 32.52 48.05 -97.59
N GLY A 307 32.05 46.83 -97.33
CA GLY A 307 31.49 45.77 -98.18
C GLY A 307 31.53 44.40 -97.44
N ASN A 308 31.03 43.36 -98.09
CA ASN A 308 31.25 41.92 -97.82
C ASN A 308 30.80 41.23 -96.50
N ASN A 309 29.96 40.20 -96.72
CA ASN A 309 30.06 38.81 -96.28
C ASN A 309 30.00 38.36 -94.79
N GLU A 310 29.15 37.33 -94.64
CA GLU A 310 29.38 36.04 -93.98
C GLU A 310 29.54 35.92 -92.45
N GLN A 311 28.93 34.84 -91.96
CA GLN A 311 29.33 33.94 -90.88
C GLN A 311 29.93 34.58 -89.60
N ALA A 312 29.17 34.60 -88.50
CA ALA A 312 28.92 33.46 -87.59
C ALA A 312 30.08 33.20 -86.62
N VAL A 313 29.80 32.47 -85.53
CA VAL A 313 30.81 31.79 -84.67
C VAL A 313 31.69 32.77 -83.86
N GLU A 314 31.88 32.64 -82.55
CA GLU A 314 31.33 31.73 -81.53
C GLU A 314 31.74 32.28 -80.14
N SER A 315 31.64 31.40 -79.12
CA SER A 315 32.46 31.39 -77.91
C SER A 315 32.00 32.27 -76.74
N SER A 316 31.99 31.76 -75.50
CA SER A 316 32.20 30.38 -75.04
C SER A 316 31.55 30.25 -73.66
N ALA A 317 30.76 29.21 -73.40
CA ALA A 317 31.20 27.89 -72.90
C ALA A 317 31.61 27.92 -71.41
N ALA A 318 31.44 26.86 -70.62
CA ALA A 318 31.24 25.48 -71.03
C ALA A 318 30.52 24.62 -69.96
N SER A 319 29.91 23.53 -70.44
CA SER A 319 30.07 22.16 -69.88
C SER A 319 29.37 21.78 -68.56
N THR A 320 28.87 20.54 -68.37
CA THR A 320 28.86 19.35 -69.24
C THR A 320 27.88 18.28 -68.72
N THR A 321 27.16 17.61 -69.64
CA THR A 321 26.70 16.18 -69.59
C THR A 321 25.81 15.70 -68.41
N SER A 322 24.97 14.66 -68.54
CA SER A 322 24.87 13.59 -69.54
C SER A 322 23.43 13.13 -69.80
N THR A 323 23.17 12.67 -71.02
CA THR A 323 21.97 11.93 -71.43
C THR A 323 21.94 10.50 -70.90
N THR A 324 20.78 10.00 -70.48
CA THR A 324 20.29 8.65 -70.85
C THR A 324 18.77 8.65 -70.96
N ALA A 325 18.25 8.22 -72.11
CA ALA A 325 16.84 7.90 -72.25
C ALA A 325 16.52 6.55 -71.59
N SER A 326 15.31 6.39 -71.07
CA SER A 326 14.69 5.08 -70.80
C SER A 326 13.18 5.19 -71.00
N LYS A 327 12.60 4.14 -71.56
CA LYS A 327 11.19 4.05 -71.99
C LYS A 327 10.34 3.43 -70.88
N SER A 328 9.02 3.68 -70.95
CA SER A 328 7.96 2.82 -70.39
C SER A 328 7.95 2.63 -68.86
N ASP A 329 6.85 2.23 -68.22
CA ASP A 329 5.51 1.89 -68.72
C ASP A 329 4.43 2.54 -67.85
N GLY A 330 3.20 2.62 -68.38
CA GLY A 330 2.03 2.80 -67.54
C GLY A 330 1.66 1.48 -66.86
N SER A 331 1.30 1.53 -65.58
CA SER A 331 0.68 0.41 -64.87
C SER A 331 -0.50 0.93 -64.06
N GLU A 332 -1.69 0.60 -64.53
CA GLU A 332 -2.91 0.59 -63.72
C GLU A 332 -3.03 -0.79 -63.05
N SER A 333 -4.01 -0.99 -62.15
CA SER A 333 -4.32 -2.25 -61.44
C SER A 333 -3.33 -2.61 -60.29
N GLU A 334 -3.71 -3.16 -59.13
CA GLU A 334 -5.00 -3.64 -58.59
C GLU A 334 -5.23 -3.27 -57.11
N GLU A 335 -6.47 -3.49 -56.67
CA GLU A 335 -6.97 -3.47 -55.28
C GLU A 335 -6.33 -4.57 -54.42
N GLU A 336 -5.83 -4.25 -53.21
CA GLU A 336 -5.45 -5.27 -52.22
C GLU A 336 -6.05 -4.95 -50.83
N VAL A 337 -6.97 -5.80 -50.39
CA VAL A 337 -7.77 -5.62 -49.15
C VAL A 337 -7.27 -6.58 -48.06
N VAL A 338 -6.12 -6.28 -47.46
CA VAL A 338 -5.47 -7.10 -46.41
C VAL A 338 -4.72 -6.15 -45.44
N SER A 339 -4.91 -6.10 -44.12
CA SER A 339 -5.60 -7.00 -43.17
C SER A 339 -6.46 -6.24 -42.14
N LEU A 340 -7.76 -6.55 -42.04
CA LEU A 340 -8.60 -6.17 -40.88
C LEU A 340 -8.69 -7.30 -39.80
N ALA A 341 -7.79 -8.29 -39.87
CA ALA A 341 -7.84 -9.51 -39.06
C ALA A 341 -7.29 -9.39 -37.63
N LEU A 342 -6.69 -8.24 -37.27
CA LEU A 342 -6.15 -8.02 -35.92
C LEU A 342 -7.16 -7.46 -34.91
N TYR A 343 -8.34 -7.00 -35.34
CA TYR A 343 -9.33 -6.40 -34.42
C TYR A 343 -10.38 -7.39 -33.90
N VAL A 344 -10.63 -8.52 -34.59
CA VAL A 344 -11.69 -9.48 -34.22
C VAL A 344 -11.23 -10.51 -33.18
N ASN A 345 -9.93 -10.68 -32.96
CA ASN A 345 -9.39 -11.66 -32.00
C ASN A 345 -9.24 -11.15 -30.55
N LEU A 346 -9.48 -9.86 -30.28
CA LEU A 346 -9.38 -9.32 -28.91
C LEU A 346 -10.70 -9.39 -28.12
N GLU A 347 -11.82 -9.75 -28.76
CA GLU A 347 -13.16 -9.68 -28.18
C GLU A 347 -13.82 -11.06 -27.96
N ILE A 348 -13.02 -12.15 -28.01
CA ILE A 348 -13.46 -13.53 -27.71
C ILE A 348 -12.53 -14.21 -26.65
N MET A 349 -11.87 -13.42 -25.80
CA MET A 349 -11.11 -13.93 -24.64
C MET A 349 -11.50 -13.26 -23.31
N HIS A 350 -12.76 -12.83 -23.14
CA HIS A 350 -13.25 -12.39 -21.83
C HIS A 350 -14.77 -12.57 -21.57
N CYS A 351 -15.31 -13.71 -22.02
CA CYS A 351 -16.61 -14.26 -21.58
C CYS A 351 -16.42 -15.73 -21.20
#